data_AF-A0A7Z7AXH5-F1
#
_entry.id   AF-A0A7Z7AXH5-F1
#
_cell.length_a   1.000
_cell.length_b   1.000
_cell.length_c   1.000
_cell.angle_alpha   90.00
_cell.angle_beta   90.00
_cell.angle_gamma   90.00
#
_symmetry.space_group_name_H-M   'P 1'
#
loop_
_entity.id
_entity.type
_entity.pdbx_description
1 polymer ?
#
loop_
_entity_poly.entity_id
_entity_poly.type
_entity_poly.pdbx_seq_one_letter_code
_entity_poly.pdbx_strand_id
1 'polypeptide(L)'
;MDIEKSTRDFSIKRLIENDYTTGFFTYAIFIVWIMYFIFLMLDLSFLDASSFKIIPILTTGIGIPFLMWRIYFFRKMYKCGVETTGTIVFAAYLGRGDRVIYEYSFQNEKYKTGNGLAPVFLSENGYKVGDEIILLVNPKKPKKAVIKDIYF
;
A
#
# COMPACT_ATOMS: atom_id res chain seq x y z
N MET A 1 -8.89 12.13 -25.25
CA MET A 1 -8.02 10.98 -24.95
C MET A 1 -8.89 10.04 -24.14
N ASP A 2 -9.45 9.02 -24.77
CA ASP A 2 -10.36 8.10 -24.09
C ASP A 2 -9.57 7.34 -23.03
N ILE A 3 -9.91 7.56 -21.76
CA ILE A 3 -9.29 6.83 -20.65
C ILE A 3 -9.85 5.41 -20.72
N GLU A 4 -9.10 4.51 -21.35
CA GLU A 4 -9.40 3.10 -21.45
C GLU A 4 -9.58 2.56 -20.02
N LYS A 5 -10.80 2.15 -19.67
CA LYS A 5 -11.12 1.65 -18.33
C LYS A 5 -10.24 0.43 -18.02
N SER A 6 -9.33 0.55 -17.07
CA SER A 6 -8.69 -0.62 -16.46
C SER A 6 -9.78 -1.51 -15.87
N THR A 7 -9.97 -2.69 -16.46
CA THR A 7 -10.87 -3.77 -16.00
C THR A 7 -10.09 -4.84 -15.25
N ARG A 8 -8.97 -4.49 -14.59
CA ARG A 8 -8.11 -5.51 -13.98
C ARG A 8 -8.71 -5.99 -12.66
N ASP A 9 -8.65 -7.30 -12.47
CA ASP A 9 -9.12 -7.93 -11.26
C ASP A 9 -8.25 -7.58 -10.05
N PHE A 10 -8.88 -7.63 -8.88
CA PHE A 10 -8.20 -7.50 -7.59
C PHE A 10 -7.07 -8.52 -7.45
N SER A 11 -5.84 -8.05 -7.26
CA SER A 11 -4.65 -8.91 -7.07
C SER A 11 -3.88 -8.54 -5.82
N ILE A 12 -3.68 -9.52 -4.93
CA ILE A 12 -2.85 -9.36 -3.72
C ILE A 12 -1.39 -9.09 -4.10
N LYS A 13 -0.89 -9.74 -5.16
CA LYS A 13 0.47 -9.53 -5.66
C LYS A 13 0.69 -8.06 -6.00
N ARG A 14 -0.23 -7.47 -6.76
CA ARG A 14 -0.18 -6.06 -7.15
C ARG A 14 -0.26 -5.13 -5.95
N LEU A 15 -1.08 -5.48 -4.96
CA LEU A 15 -1.14 -4.73 -3.71
C LEU A 15 0.21 -4.73 -2.97
N ILE A 16 0.89 -5.88 -2.88
CA ILE A 16 2.22 -6.00 -2.27
C ILE A 16 3.26 -5.17 -3.05
N GLU A 17 3.19 -5.20 -4.38
CA GLU A 17 4.14 -4.49 -5.27
C GLU A 17 3.96 -2.97 -5.25
N ASN A 18 2.71 -2.47 -5.16
CA ASN A 18 2.42 -1.05 -5.35
C ASN A 18 2.10 -0.30 -4.04
N ASP A 19 1.59 -0.96 -3.00
CA ASP A 19 1.32 -0.33 -1.69
C ASP A 19 2.53 -0.47 -0.78
N TYR A 20 3.22 0.64 -0.48
CA TYR A 20 4.39 0.62 0.39
C TYR A 20 4.14 -0.09 1.71
N THR A 21 2.97 0.18 2.34
CA THR A 21 2.66 -0.39 3.64
C THR A 21 2.49 -1.90 3.56
N THR A 22 1.76 -2.40 2.58
CA THR A 22 1.57 -3.85 2.38
C THR A 22 2.89 -4.55 2.06
N GLY A 23 3.69 -3.97 1.14
CA GLY A 23 5.02 -4.46 0.81
C GLY A 23 5.93 -4.53 2.04
N PHE A 24 6.06 -3.42 2.77
CA PHE A 24 6.91 -3.32 3.97
C PHE A 24 6.57 -4.41 5.01
N PHE A 25 5.30 -4.55 5.40
CA PHE A 25 4.92 -5.56 6.40
C PHE A 25 5.11 -6.98 5.90
N THR A 26 4.86 -7.23 4.61
CA THR A 26 5.09 -8.55 4.00
C THR A 26 6.58 -8.92 4.09
N TYR A 27 7.47 -8.06 3.57
CA TYR A 27 8.91 -8.33 3.58
C TYR A 27 9.50 -8.35 4.99
N ALA A 28 9.06 -7.48 5.89
CA ALA A 28 9.56 -7.45 7.27
C ALA A 28 9.32 -8.78 8.00
N ILE A 29 8.15 -9.41 7.83
CA ILE A 29 7.87 -10.72 8.40
C ILE A 29 8.88 -11.75 7.88
N PHE A 30 9.03 -11.85 6.56
CA PHE A 30 9.94 -12.84 5.96
C PHE A 30 11.41 -12.60 6.34
N ILE A 31 11.88 -11.35 6.30
CA ILE A 31 13.27 -10.99 6.62
C ILE A 31 13.59 -11.37 8.06
N VAL A 32 12.73 -11.03 9.01
CA VAL A 32 12.98 -11.32 10.43
C VAL A 32 13.00 -12.83 10.69
N TRP A 33 12.13 -13.60 10.04
CA TRP A 33 12.18 -15.07 10.11
C TRP A 33 13.44 -15.65 9.50
N ILE A 34 13.86 -15.17 8.32
CA ILE A 34 15.10 -15.60 7.67
C ILE A 34 16.30 -15.32 8.57
N MET A 35 16.38 -14.11 9.15
CA MET A 35 17.42 -13.75 10.10
C MET A 35 17.42 -14.69 11.32
N TYR A 36 16.25 -15.05 11.85
CA TYR A 36 16.12 -16.02 12.94
C TYR A 36 16.66 -17.39 12.56
N PHE A 37 16.34 -17.91 11.37
CA PHE A 37 16.85 -19.21 10.93
C PHE A 37 18.36 -19.19 10.65
N ILE A 38 18.88 -18.12 10.06
CA ILE A 38 20.34 -17.95 9.87
C ILE A 38 21.05 -17.94 11.22
N PHE A 39 20.49 -17.23 12.20
CA PHE A 39 21.01 -17.16 13.56
C PHE A 39 21.09 -18.54 14.21
N LEU A 40 20.03 -19.36 14.07
CA LEU A 40 20.02 -20.74 14.57
C LEU A 40 21.03 -21.64 13.83
N MET A 41 21.19 -21.47 12.52
CA MET A 41 22.08 -22.32 11.70
C MET A 41 23.56 -22.05 11.93
N LEU A 42 23.92 -20.81 12.23
CA LEU A 42 25.31 -20.38 12.42
C LEU A 42 25.77 -20.43 13.88
N ASP A 43 24.92 -20.90 14.80
CA ASP A 43 25.15 -20.95 16.25
C ASP A 43 25.79 -19.65 16.79
N LEU A 44 25.19 -18.53 16.38
CA LEU A 44 25.70 -17.20 16.68
C LEU A 44 25.50 -16.88 18.16
N SER A 45 26.46 -17.30 18.99
CA SER A 45 26.42 -17.29 20.46
C SER A 45 26.41 -15.91 21.13
N PHE A 46 26.35 -14.81 20.37
CA PHE A 46 26.35 -13.46 20.90
C PHE A 46 25.00 -12.98 21.47
N LEU A 47 23.91 -13.72 21.26
CA LEU A 47 22.60 -13.45 21.86
C LEU A 47 21.96 -14.76 22.33
N ASP A 48 21.21 -14.73 23.45
CA ASP A 48 20.37 -15.86 23.84
C ASP A 48 19.29 -16.11 22.76
N ALA A 49 19.30 -17.31 22.18
CA ALA A 49 18.39 -17.70 21.11
C ALA A 49 16.90 -17.58 21.50
N SER A 50 16.59 -17.73 22.79
CA SER A 50 15.22 -17.56 23.31
C SER A 50 14.79 -16.10 23.22
N SER A 51 15.67 -15.18 23.60
CA SER A 51 15.47 -13.75 23.49
C SER A 51 15.35 -13.28 22.03
N PHE A 52 16.11 -13.88 21.10
CA PHE A 52 16.02 -13.51 19.68
C PHE A 52 14.71 -13.95 19.01
N LYS A 53 14.13 -15.09 19.43
CA LYS A 53 12.85 -15.63 18.92
C LYS A 53 11.66 -14.69 19.12
N ILE A 54 11.69 -13.79 20.10
CA ILE A 54 10.56 -12.90 20.38
C ILE A 54 10.29 -11.92 19.24
N ILE A 55 11.33 -11.50 18.52
CA ILE A 55 11.23 -10.52 17.43
C ILE A 55 10.36 -11.05 16.29
N PRO A 56 10.64 -12.20 15.64
CA PRO A 56 9.80 -12.72 14.57
C PRO A 56 8.36 -13.01 15.03
N ILE A 57 8.17 -13.46 16.27
CA ILE A 57 6.84 -13.70 16.84
C ILE A 57 6.04 -12.41 16.91
N LEU A 58 6.60 -11.34 17.49
CA LEU A 58 5.93 -10.05 17.60
C LEU A 58 5.69 -9.42 16.23
N THR A 59 6.68 -9.46 15.33
CA THR A 59 6.53 -8.95 13.97
C THR A 59 5.42 -9.68 13.22
N THR A 60 5.30 -10.99 13.37
CA THR A 60 4.22 -11.79 12.76
C THR A 60 2.88 -11.50 13.41
N GLY A 61 2.82 -11.47 14.74
CA GLY A 61 1.62 -11.24 15.53
C GLY A 61 0.99 -9.88 15.27
N ILE A 62 1.78 -8.85 14.96
CA ILE A 62 1.30 -7.51 14.58
C ILE A 62 1.08 -7.41 13.07
N GLY A 63 2.02 -7.93 12.28
CA GLY A 63 2.02 -7.78 10.83
C GLY A 63 0.87 -8.51 10.13
N ILE A 64 0.53 -9.74 10.56
CA ILE A 64 -0.56 -10.51 9.94
C ILE A 64 -1.93 -9.81 10.14
N PRO A 65 -2.35 -9.42 11.36
CA PRO A 65 -3.59 -8.66 11.55
C PRO A 65 -3.64 -7.37 10.74
N PHE A 66 -2.52 -6.64 10.67
CA PHE A 66 -2.44 -5.41 9.88
C PHE A 66 -2.64 -5.69 8.38
N LEU A 67 -1.95 -6.69 7.82
CA LEU A 67 -2.08 -7.10 6.42
C LEU A 67 -3.52 -7.56 6.10
N MET A 68 -4.14 -8.35 6.98
CA MET A 68 -5.54 -8.77 6.79
C MET A 68 -6.50 -7.58 6.73
N TRP A 69 -6.33 -6.60 7.63
CA TRP A 69 -7.12 -5.37 7.62
C TRP A 69 -6.89 -4.55 6.35
N ARG A 70 -5.64 -4.44 5.90
CA ARG A 70 -5.25 -3.71 4.67
C ARG A 70 -5.83 -4.37 3.42
N ILE A 71 -5.71 -5.69 3.29
CA ILE A 71 -6.28 -6.47 2.18
C ILE A 71 -7.80 -6.33 2.17
N TYR A 72 -8.46 -6.45 3.33
CA TYR A 72 -9.90 -6.26 3.43
C TYR A 72 -10.32 -4.85 2.99
N PHE A 73 -9.55 -3.82 3.36
CA PHE A 73 -9.79 -2.45 2.92
C PHE A 73 -9.78 -2.33 1.38
N PHE A 74 -8.71 -2.78 0.71
CA PHE A 74 -8.63 -2.69 -0.76
C PHE A 74 -9.66 -3.57 -1.46
N ARG A 75 -9.94 -4.76 -0.94
CA ARG A 75 -11.00 -5.62 -1.49
C ARG A 75 -12.39 -4.97 -1.38
N LYS A 76 -12.63 -4.23 -0.30
CA LYS A 76 -13.87 -3.46 -0.12
C LYS A 76 -13.93 -2.26 -1.07
N MET A 77 -12.80 -1.57 -1.29
CA MET A 77 -12.71 -0.50 -2.28
C MET A 77 -12.98 -1.01 -3.70
N TYR A 78 -12.43 -2.17 -4.06
CA TYR A 78 -12.70 -2.81 -5.36
C TYR A 78 -14.19 -3.13 -5.56
N LYS A 79 -14.85 -3.70 -4.54
CA LYS A 79 -16.24 -4.15 -4.64
C LYS A 79 -17.28 -3.03 -4.54
N CYS A 80 -17.01 -2.00 -3.75
CA CYS A 80 -18.02 -1.00 -3.35
C CYS A 80 -17.58 0.44 -3.62
N GLY A 81 -16.40 0.64 -4.18
CA GLY A 81 -15.89 1.96 -4.54
C GLY A 81 -16.70 2.55 -5.69
N VAL A 82 -16.95 3.85 -5.64
CA VAL A 82 -17.53 4.61 -6.74
C VAL A 82 -16.41 5.35 -7.44
N GLU A 83 -16.39 5.28 -8.76
CA GLU A 83 -15.42 5.99 -9.58
C GLU A 83 -15.67 7.50 -9.52
N THR A 84 -14.60 8.28 -9.36
CA THR A 84 -14.62 9.73 -9.53
C THR A 84 -13.28 10.19 -10.06
N THR A 85 -13.27 11.35 -10.69
CA THR A 85 -12.04 11.97 -11.19
C THR A 85 -11.40 12.79 -10.07
N GLY A 86 -10.07 12.70 -9.96
CA GLY A 86 -9.26 13.57 -9.12
C GLY A 86 -8.04 14.08 -9.84
N THR A 87 -7.32 15.00 -9.20
CA THR A 87 -6.08 15.58 -9.73
C THR A 87 -4.96 15.41 -8.72
N ILE A 88 -3.79 14.98 -9.17
CA ILE A 88 -2.60 14.90 -8.32
C ILE A 88 -2.13 16.31 -7.98
N VAL A 89 -2.06 16.62 -6.69
CA VAL A 89 -1.58 17.91 -6.17
C VAL A 89 -0.21 17.81 -5.51
N PHE A 90 0.27 16.60 -5.24
CA PHE A 90 1.61 16.34 -4.73
C PHE A 90 2.04 14.93 -5.14
N ALA A 91 3.28 14.80 -5.62
CA ALA A 91 3.92 13.53 -5.92
C ALA A 91 5.42 13.65 -5.58
N ALA A 92 5.89 12.88 -4.60
CA ALA A 92 7.31 12.87 -4.25
C ALA A 92 7.71 11.60 -3.49
N TYR A 93 9.00 11.28 -3.53
CA TYR A 93 9.63 10.30 -2.65
C TYR A 93 9.86 10.90 -1.25
N LEU A 94 9.48 10.19 -0.19
CA LEU A 94 9.61 10.64 1.20
C LEU A 94 10.57 9.78 2.03
N GLY A 95 11.65 9.28 1.42
CA GLY A 95 12.72 8.51 2.09
C GLY A 95 12.37 7.07 2.44
N ARG A 96 11.08 6.75 2.60
CA ARG A 96 10.60 5.38 2.88
C ARG A 96 9.81 4.79 1.72
N GLY A 97 9.22 5.63 0.88
CA GLY A 97 8.43 5.24 -0.28
C GLY A 97 7.91 6.47 -1.00
N ASP A 98 7.24 6.24 -2.12
CA ASP A 98 6.61 7.29 -2.87
C ASP A 98 5.30 7.70 -2.22
N ARG A 99 4.93 8.97 -2.37
CA ARG A 99 3.66 9.49 -1.87
C ARG A 99 3.00 10.35 -2.92
N VAL A 100 1.72 10.06 -3.13
CA VAL A 100 0.82 10.86 -3.95
C VAL A 100 -0.28 11.42 -3.10
N ILE A 101 -0.57 12.72 -3.24
CA ILE A 101 -1.75 13.38 -2.70
C ILE A 101 -2.55 13.92 -3.88
N TYR A 102 -3.85 13.71 -3.83
CA TYR A 102 -4.78 14.16 -4.85
C TYR A 102 -5.99 14.85 -4.22
N GLU A 103 -6.60 15.70 -5.02
CA GLU A 103 -7.83 16.41 -4.70
C GLU A 103 -8.95 15.95 -5.63
N TYR A 104 -10.17 15.87 -5.10
CA TYR A 104 -11.35 15.43 -5.84
C TYR A 104 -12.61 15.99 -5.19
N SER A 105 -13.69 16.02 -5.97
CA SER A 105 -15.02 16.42 -5.50
C SER A 105 -15.94 15.20 -5.47
N PHE A 106 -16.61 14.98 -4.34
CA PHE A 106 -17.58 13.90 -4.20
C PHE A 106 -18.77 14.42 -3.39
N GLN A 107 -20.00 14.22 -3.87
CA GLN A 107 -21.23 14.72 -3.22
C GLN A 107 -21.19 16.23 -2.88
N ASN A 108 -20.70 17.05 -3.82
CA ASN A 108 -20.52 18.51 -3.69
C ASN A 108 -19.52 18.96 -2.61
N GLU A 109 -18.77 18.04 -2.02
CA GLU A 109 -17.69 18.36 -1.08
C GLU A 109 -16.32 18.07 -1.71
N LYS A 110 -15.34 18.92 -1.37
CA LYS A 110 -13.94 18.75 -1.79
C LYS A 110 -13.18 17.94 -0.75
N TYR A 111 -12.40 16.98 -1.23
CA TYR A 111 -11.57 16.11 -0.42
C TYR A 111 -10.11 16.18 -0.89
N LYS A 112 -9.20 16.05 0.08
CA LYS A 112 -7.76 15.93 -0.14
C LYS A 112 -7.24 14.73 0.64
N THR A 113 -6.68 13.75 -0.06
CA THR A 113 -6.16 12.52 0.53
C THR A 113 -5.01 11.97 -0.31
N GLY A 114 -4.43 10.84 0.08
CA GLY A 114 -3.28 10.29 -0.64
C GLY A 114 -3.00 8.83 -0.35
N ASN A 115 -2.16 8.25 -1.19
CA ASN A 115 -1.68 6.87 -1.08
C ASN A 115 -0.16 6.86 -0.88
N GLY A 116 0.30 5.96 -0.02
CA GLY A 116 1.71 5.59 0.07
C GLY A 116 1.99 4.48 -0.93
N LEU A 117 2.90 4.74 -1.85
CA LEU A 117 3.25 3.87 -2.96
C LEU A 117 4.63 3.28 -2.73
N ALA A 118 4.87 2.09 -3.26
CA ALA A 118 6.17 1.45 -3.18
C ALA A 118 7.28 2.38 -3.74
N PRO A 119 8.53 2.25 -3.27
CA PRO A 119 9.63 3.07 -3.77
C PRO A 119 9.73 2.97 -5.30
N VAL A 120 10.09 4.08 -5.97
CA VAL A 120 10.35 4.15 -7.42
C VAL A 120 9.09 4.04 -8.30
N PHE A 121 7.92 3.79 -7.72
CA PHE A 121 6.65 3.69 -8.44
C PHE A 121 6.34 4.93 -9.29
N LEU A 122 6.53 6.14 -8.73
CA LEU A 122 6.26 7.40 -9.41
C LEU A 122 7.14 7.57 -10.65
N SER A 123 8.44 7.31 -10.52
CA SER A 123 9.39 7.42 -11.63
C SER A 123 9.13 6.39 -12.73
N GLU A 124 8.71 5.17 -12.38
CA GLU A 124 8.44 4.11 -13.35
C GLU A 124 7.11 4.27 -14.09
N ASN A 125 6.11 4.86 -13.43
CA ASN A 125 4.75 4.97 -13.97
C ASN A 125 4.41 6.38 -14.48
N GLY A 126 5.30 7.36 -14.29
CA GLY A 126 5.19 8.69 -14.89
C GLY A 126 4.15 9.62 -14.26
N TYR A 127 3.59 9.28 -13.09
CA TYR A 127 2.63 10.13 -12.37
C TYR A 127 3.26 11.43 -11.88
N LYS A 128 2.62 12.56 -12.19
CA LYS A 128 3.10 13.92 -11.91
C LYS A 128 1.99 14.80 -11.34
N VAL A 129 2.39 15.92 -10.74
CA VAL A 129 1.45 16.95 -10.28
C VAL A 129 0.73 17.55 -11.49
N GLY A 130 -0.59 17.67 -11.38
CA GLY A 130 -1.48 18.11 -12.45
C GLY A 130 -2.16 16.97 -13.22
N ASP A 131 -1.71 15.73 -13.05
CA ASP A 131 -2.32 14.58 -13.74
C ASP A 131 -3.74 14.34 -13.26
N GLU A 132 -4.65 14.10 -14.21
CA GLU A 132 -5.99 13.62 -13.95
C GLU A 132 -5.96 12.09 -13.76
N ILE A 133 -6.61 11.63 -12.70
CA ILE A 133 -6.60 10.22 -12.30
C ILE A 133 -8.01 9.74 -11.95
N ILE A 134 -8.26 8.46 -12.19
CA ILE A 134 -9.49 7.80 -11.73
C ILE A 134 -9.29 7.31 -10.29
N LEU A 135 -10.16 7.74 -9.39
CA LEU A 135 -10.20 7.33 -8.00
C LEU A 135 -11.37 6.39 -7.76
N LEU A 136 -11.16 5.35 -6.95
CA LEU A 136 -12.26 4.67 -6.27
C LEU A 136 -12.46 5.32 -4.90
N VAL A 137 -13.66 5.83 -4.66
CA VAL A 137 -14.05 6.50 -3.41
C VAL A 137 -15.05 5.63 -2.65
N ASN A 138 -14.88 5.52 -1.34
CA ASN A 138 -15.88 4.87 -0.50
C ASN A 138 -17.07 5.81 -0.27
N PRO A 139 -18.27 5.53 -0.79
CA PRO A 139 -19.40 6.46 -0.67
C PRO A 139 -19.87 6.66 0.78
N LYS A 140 -19.60 5.69 1.68
CA LYS A 140 -19.94 5.79 3.11
C LYS A 140 -18.87 6.54 3.91
N LYS A 141 -17.65 6.67 3.38
CA LYS A 141 -16.52 7.35 4.01
C LYS A 141 -15.67 8.03 2.93
N PRO A 142 -16.12 9.16 2.35
CA PRO A 142 -15.52 9.74 1.15
C PRO A 142 -14.03 10.07 1.28
N LYS A 143 -13.53 10.38 2.48
CA LYS A 143 -12.09 10.57 2.77
C LYS A 143 -11.21 9.34 2.45
N LYS A 144 -11.81 8.16 2.31
CA LYS A 144 -11.13 6.92 1.90
C LYS A 144 -11.26 6.76 0.40
N ALA A 145 -10.21 7.15 -0.31
CA ALA A 145 -10.06 6.98 -1.73
C ALA A 145 -8.74 6.28 -2.06
N VAL A 146 -8.68 5.68 -3.24
CA VAL A 146 -7.47 5.06 -3.80
C VAL A 146 -7.43 5.31 -5.30
N ILE A 147 -6.23 5.43 -5.87
CA ILE A 147 -6.06 5.55 -7.33
C ILE A 147 -6.37 4.20 -7.97
N LYS A 148 -7.38 4.15 -8.84
CA LYS A 148 -7.89 2.90 -9.42
C LYS A 148 -6.79 2.15 -10.17
N ASP A 149 -6.13 2.83 -11.11
CA ASP A 149 -5.18 2.22 -12.04
C ASP A 149 -3.92 1.66 -11.36
N ILE A 150 -3.64 2.08 -10.12
CA ILE A 150 -2.52 1.56 -9.33
C ILE A 150 -2.86 0.17 -8.77
N TYR A 151 -4.10 -0.04 -8.33
CA TYR A 151 -4.47 -1.22 -7.54
C TYR A 151 -5.40 -2.19 -8.28
N PHE A 152 -6.13 -1.71 -9.29
CA PHE A 152 -7.14 -2.43 -10.10
C PHE A 152 -7.01 -2.01 -11.58
#